data_AF-A0A6L4ZP72-F1
#
_entry.id   AF-A0A6L4ZP72-F1
#
_cell.length_a   1.000
_cell.length_b   1.000
_cell.length_c   1.000
_cell.angle_alpha   90.00
_cell.angle_beta   90.00
_cell.angle_gamma   90.00
#
_symmetry.space_group_name_H-M   'P 1'
#
loop_
_entity.id
_entity.type
_entity.pdbx_description
1 polymer ?
#
loop_
_entity_poly.entity_id
_entity_poly.type
_entity_poly.pdbx_seq_one_letter_code
_entity_poly.pdbx_strand_id
1 'polypeptide(L)'
;MIENLTPTTIADERKIKVQELLAQGLSQSEIARQLGIDRSGVHYIIKRANQAGLEPQEAVKERPNTPEIQLICEVLKARNWTQQELADELGKHPQTVYKWLAGEKKPGKETIKKLRDILTVFT
;
A
#
# COMPACT_ATOMS: atom_id res chain seq x y z
N MET A 1 -23.60 27.23 -9.79
CA MET A 1 -22.27 27.63 -9.27
C MET A 1 -21.60 26.36 -8.83
N ILE A 2 -20.50 25.95 -9.48
CA ILE A 2 -19.83 24.68 -9.19
C ILE A 2 -18.87 24.95 -8.02
N GLU A 3 -19.08 24.26 -6.89
CA GLU A 3 -18.23 24.35 -5.70
C GLU A 3 -16.80 23.89 -6.02
N ASN A 4 -15.84 24.79 -5.86
CA ASN A 4 -14.42 24.48 -5.99
C ASN A 4 -13.96 23.72 -4.76
N LEU A 5 -13.64 22.43 -4.95
CA LEU A 5 -12.93 21.59 -3.99
C LEU A 5 -11.54 22.17 -3.74
N THR A 6 -11.34 22.87 -2.63
CA THR A 6 -10.02 23.30 -2.19
C THR A 6 -9.20 22.09 -1.73
N PRO A 7 -7.94 21.90 -2.19
CA PRO A 7 -7.11 20.80 -1.74
C PRO A 7 -6.76 20.96 -0.26
N THR A 8 -7.13 19.96 0.55
CA THR A 8 -7.02 20.00 2.02
C THR A 8 -5.68 19.48 2.57
N THR A 9 -4.74 19.06 1.71
CA THR A 9 -3.38 18.65 2.13
C THR A 9 -2.31 18.97 1.07
N ILE A 10 -1.06 19.17 1.51
CA ILE A 10 0.13 19.38 0.63
C ILE A 10 0.31 18.24 -0.39
N ALA A 11 -0.11 17.02 -0.03
CA ALA A 11 -0.04 15.87 -0.93
C ALA A 11 -1.06 15.97 -2.09
N ASP A 12 -2.26 16.47 -1.81
CA ASP A 12 -3.30 16.70 -2.82
C ASP A 12 -2.94 17.86 -3.75
N GLU A 13 -2.35 18.93 -3.22
CA GLU A 13 -1.84 20.06 -4.02
C GLU A 13 -0.78 19.60 -5.03
N ARG A 14 0.18 18.77 -4.59
CA ARG A 14 1.23 18.21 -5.46
C ARG A 14 0.65 17.33 -6.55
N LYS A 15 -0.34 16.49 -6.21
CA LYS A 15 -1.03 15.61 -7.16
C LYS A 15 -1.74 16.43 -8.25
N ILE A 16 -2.50 17.45 -7.85
CA ILE A 16 -3.23 18.33 -8.77
C ILE A 16 -2.23 19.03 -9.70
N LYS A 17 -1.14 19.59 -9.15
CA LYS A 17 -0.15 20.32 -9.95
C LYS A 17 0.55 19.44 -10.98
N VAL A 18 0.89 18.20 -10.61
CA VAL A 18 1.47 17.22 -11.54
C VAL A 18 0.49 16.89 -12.68
N GLN A 19 -0.81 16.73 -12.39
CA GLN A 19 -1.83 16.47 -13.40
C GLN A 19 -2.03 17.64 -14.36
N GLU A 20 -2.06 18.88 -13.85
CA GLU A 20 -2.17 20.09 -14.68
C GLU A 20 -1.00 20.24 -15.67
N LEU A 21 0.23 20.00 -15.21
CA LEU A 21 1.43 20.15 -16.04
C LEU A 21 1.55 19.04 -17.10
N LEU A 22 1.10 17.82 -16.78
CA LEU A 22 0.98 16.75 -17.77
C LEU A 22 -0.03 17.08 -18.88
N ALA A 23 -1.16 17.68 -18.53
CA ALA A 23 -2.17 18.10 -19.51
C ALA A 23 -1.65 19.18 -20.48
N GLN A 24 -0.64 19.95 -20.06
CA GLN A 24 0.08 20.91 -20.89
C GLN A 24 1.16 20.27 -21.79
N GLY A 25 1.34 18.94 -21.71
CA GLY A 25 2.31 18.21 -22.52
C GLY A 25 3.75 18.25 -22.01
N LEU A 26 3.98 18.73 -20.78
CA LEU A 26 5.33 18.74 -20.19
C LEU A 26 5.80 17.32 -19.88
N SER A 27 7.10 17.09 -20.07
CA SER A 27 7.76 15.85 -19.65
C SER A 27 7.93 15.80 -18.13
N GLN A 28 8.05 14.59 -17.58
CA GLN A 28 8.26 14.39 -16.13
C GLN A 28 9.50 15.14 -15.59
N SER A 29 10.54 15.30 -16.41
CA SER A 29 11.75 16.03 -16.03
C SER A 29 11.51 17.54 -15.91
N GLU A 30 10.68 18.10 -16.78
CA GLU A 30 10.28 19.51 -16.73
C GLU A 30 9.37 19.78 -15.53
N ILE A 31 8.43 18.85 -15.28
CA ILE A 31 7.55 18.88 -14.11
C ILE A 31 8.38 18.83 -12.81
N ALA A 32 9.36 17.92 -12.73
CA ALA A 32 10.25 17.78 -11.58
C ALA A 32 10.99 19.09 -11.28
N ARG A 33 11.60 19.69 -12.31
CA ARG A 33 12.32 20.96 -12.22
C ARG A 33 11.40 22.11 -11.79
N GLN A 34 10.17 22.15 -12.29
CA GLN A 34 9.21 23.22 -11.97
C GLN A 34 8.63 23.11 -10.56
N LEU A 35 8.49 21.87 -10.05
CA LEU A 35 7.97 21.62 -8.71
C LEU A 35 9.06 21.51 -7.63
N GLY A 36 10.34 21.58 -8.02
CA GLY A 36 11.47 21.42 -7.09
C GLY A 36 11.54 20.03 -6.44
N ILE A 37 11.03 19.00 -7.12
CA ILE A 37 11.06 17.61 -6.66
C ILE A 37 11.86 16.74 -7.62
N ASP A 38 12.26 15.55 -7.18
CA ASP A 38 12.96 14.62 -8.04
C ASP A 38 12.02 13.93 -9.04
N ARG A 39 12.59 13.43 -10.14
CA ARG A 39 11.84 12.74 -11.20
C ARG A 39 11.13 11.48 -10.70
N SER A 40 11.71 10.78 -9.72
CA SER A 40 11.08 9.58 -9.12
C SER A 40 9.85 9.97 -8.29
N GLY A 41 9.90 11.11 -7.60
CA GLY A 41 8.75 11.73 -6.94
C GLY A 41 7.61 12.02 -7.92
N VAL A 42 7.91 12.62 -9.08
CA VAL A 42 6.93 12.84 -10.15
C VAL A 42 6.34 11.53 -10.65
N HIS A 43 7.19 10.55 -10.98
CA HIS A 43 6.74 9.22 -11.41
C HIS A 43 5.80 8.57 -10.40
N TYR A 44 6.13 8.64 -9.11
CA TYR A 44 5.32 8.05 -8.04
C TYR A 44 3.96 8.73 -7.89
N ILE A 45 3.91 10.07 -7.98
CA ILE A 45 2.66 10.84 -7.97
C ILE A 45 1.77 10.44 -9.15
N ILE A 46 2.34 10.34 -10.36
CA ILE A 46 1.62 9.91 -11.57
C ILE A 46 1.09 8.48 -11.42
N LYS A 47 1.96 7.56 -10.97
CA LYS A 47 1.60 6.16 -10.72
C LYS A 47 0.42 6.08 -9.76
N ARG A 48 0.45 6.81 -8.65
CA ARG A 48 -0.63 6.83 -7.66
C ARG A 48 -1.89 7.52 -8.14
N ALA A 49 -1.78 8.57 -8.96
CA ALA A 49 -2.92 9.25 -9.55
C ALA A 49 -3.65 8.35 -10.57
N ASN A 50 -2.91 7.63 -11.41
CA ASN A 50 -3.48 6.62 -12.31
C ASN A 50 -4.05 5.44 -11.53
N GLN A 51 -3.44 5.09 -10.40
CA GLN A 51 -3.98 4.09 -9.46
C GLN A 51 -5.20 4.59 -8.67
N ALA A 52 -5.50 5.89 -8.61
CA ALA A 52 -6.71 6.35 -7.92
C ALA A 52 -8.01 6.03 -8.69
N GLY A 53 -7.92 5.63 -9.96
CA GLY A 53 -9.01 5.02 -10.73
C GLY A 53 -8.84 3.51 -10.96
N LEU A 54 -7.77 2.92 -10.43
CA LEU A 54 -7.56 1.47 -10.39
C LEU A 54 -7.52 1.10 -8.91
N GLU A 55 -8.69 0.72 -8.37
CA GLU A 55 -8.78 -0.14 -7.18
C GLU A 55 -7.52 -1.03 -7.13
N PRO A 56 -6.80 -1.06 -5.98
CA PRO A 56 -5.45 -1.62 -5.87
C PRO A 56 -5.39 -2.91 -6.68
N GLN A 57 -4.65 -2.89 -7.79
CA GLN A 57 -4.78 -3.89 -8.86
C GLN A 57 -4.85 -5.29 -8.26
N GLU A 58 -6.07 -5.78 -8.14
CA GLU A 58 -6.35 -7.17 -7.85
C GLU A 58 -6.05 -7.92 -9.14
N ALA A 59 -4.75 -8.08 -9.42
CA ALA A 59 -4.33 -9.33 -9.99
C ALA A 59 -4.71 -10.38 -8.93
N VAL A 60 -5.96 -10.86 -8.97
CA VAL A 60 -6.38 -12.08 -8.29
C VAL A 60 -5.62 -13.21 -8.98
N LYS A 61 -4.32 -13.32 -8.74
CA LYS A 61 -3.75 -14.63 -8.53
C LYS A 61 -4.53 -15.13 -7.33
N GLU A 62 -5.37 -16.14 -7.52
CA GLU A 62 -6.13 -16.76 -6.43
C GLU A 62 -5.18 -16.88 -5.24
N ARG A 63 -5.42 -16.10 -4.17
CA ARG A 63 -4.53 -16.12 -3.02
C ARG A 63 -4.55 -17.57 -2.54
N PRO A 64 -3.38 -18.24 -2.44
CA PRO A 64 -3.37 -19.64 -2.10
C PRO A 64 -4.16 -19.83 -0.80
N ASN A 65 -5.24 -20.60 -0.87
CA ASN A 65 -6.20 -20.74 0.22
C ASN A 65 -5.67 -21.71 1.29
N THR A 66 -4.52 -21.35 1.86
CA THR A 66 -3.85 -22.12 2.90
C THR A 66 -4.27 -21.61 4.29
N PRO A 67 -4.36 -22.51 5.29
CA PRO A 67 -4.76 -22.12 6.65
C PRO A 67 -3.81 -21.08 7.26
N GLU A 68 -2.53 -21.08 6.88
CA GLU A 68 -1.56 -20.08 7.34
C GLU A 68 -1.88 -18.67 6.81
N ILE A 69 -2.29 -18.56 5.55
CA ILE A 69 -2.66 -17.28 4.93
C ILE A 69 -3.97 -16.76 5.53
N GLN A 70 -4.94 -17.64 5.76
CA GLN A 70 -6.19 -17.29 6.44
C GLN A 70 -5.92 -16.72 7.83
N LEU A 71 -5.10 -17.39 8.64
CA LEU A 71 -4.73 -16.93 9.98
C LEU A 71 -4.08 -15.53 9.95
N ILE A 72 -3.16 -15.29 9.01
CA ILE A 72 -2.54 -13.96 8.86
C ILE A 72 -3.61 -12.91 8.51
N CYS A 73 -4.54 -13.23 7.61
CA CYS A 73 -5.61 -12.31 7.22
C CYS A 73 -6.57 -12.02 8.39
N GLU A 74 -6.91 -13.02 9.20
CA GLU A 74 -7.75 -12.85 10.38
C GLU A 74 -7.10 -11.95 11.41
N VAL A 75 -5.81 -12.14 11.70
CA VAL A 75 -5.05 -11.27 12.61
C VAL A 75 -5.07 -9.81 12.13
N LEU A 76 -4.78 -9.58 10.85
CA LEU A 76 -4.77 -8.24 10.26
C LEU A 76 -6.15 -7.57 10.38
N LYS A 77 -7.22 -8.32 10.12
CA LYS A 77 -8.60 -7.80 10.22
C LYS A 77 -9.01 -7.54 11.67
N ALA A 78 -8.76 -8.48 12.58
CA ALA A 78 -9.17 -8.40 13.97
C ALA A 78 -8.52 -7.22 14.70
N ARG A 79 -7.26 -6.91 14.38
CA ARG A 79 -6.53 -5.78 14.96
C ARG A 79 -6.54 -4.51 14.11
N ASN A 80 -7.19 -4.54 12.94
CA ASN A 80 -7.12 -3.49 11.93
C ASN A 80 -5.67 -3.07 11.61
N TRP A 81 -4.78 -4.06 11.53
CA TRP A 81 -3.35 -3.87 11.30
C TRP A 81 -3.01 -3.95 9.82
N THR A 82 -1.98 -3.20 9.45
CA THR A 82 -1.28 -3.31 8.18
C THR A 82 -0.26 -4.46 8.21
N GLN A 83 0.20 -4.89 7.02
CA GLN A 83 1.27 -5.90 6.93
C GLN A 83 2.57 -5.44 7.60
N GLN A 84 2.79 -4.13 7.67
CA GLN A 84 3.96 -3.55 8.33
C GLN A 84 3.84 -3.70 9.85
N GLU A 85 2.73 -3.29 10.44
CA GLU A 85 2.49 -3.43 11.89
C GLU A 85 2.56 -4.89 12.35
N LEU A 86 2.02 -5.82 11.57
CA LEU A 86 2.16 -7.24 11.86
C LEU A 86 3.62 -7.70 11.78
N ALA A 87 4.39 -7.19 10.81
CA ALA A 87 5.79 -7.53 10.69
C ALA A 87 6.61 -7.00 11.86
N ASP A 88 6.35 -5.76 12.28
CA ASP A 88 6.95 -5.13 13.46
C ASP A 88 6.66 -5.96 14.73
N GLU A 89 5.41 -6.36 14.96
CA GLU A 89 5.02 -7.22 16.10
C GLU A 89 5.76 -8.58 16.08
N LEU A 90 5.97 -9.15 14.89
CA LEU A 90 6.65 -10.43 14.73
C LEU A 90 8.19 -10.30 14.71
N GLY A 91 8.73 -9.08 14.73
CA GLY A 91 10.16 -8.82 14.53
C GLY A 91 10.65 -9.30 13.15
N LYS A 92 9.83 -9.13 12.12
CA LYS A 92 10.10 -9.55 10.73
C LYS A 92 10.07 -8.35 9.79
N HIS A 93 10.66 -8.53 8.62
CA HIS A 93 10.58 -7.53 7.57
C HIS A 93 9.19 -7.58 6.90
N PRO A 94 8.55 -6.45 6.54
CA PRO A 94 7.23 -6.43 5.89
C PRO A 94 7.17 -7.28 4.60
N GLN A 95 8.26 -7.31 3.83
CA GLN A 95 8.40 -8.19 2.66
C GLN A 95 8.23 -9.68 2.99
N THR A 96 8.58 -10.11 4.21
CA THR A 96 8.37 -11.50 4.65
C THR A 96 6.89 -11.82 4.76
N VAL A 97 6.09 -10.91 5.34
CA VAL A 97 4.63 -11.04 5.44
C VAL A 97 3.99 -11.03 4.06
N TYR A 98 4.44 -10.16 3.17
CA TYR A 98 4.01 -10.14 1.77
C TYR A 98 4.24 -11.51 1.09
N LYS A 99 5.43 -12.08 1.22
CA LYS A 99 5.76 -13.40 0.62
C LYS A 99 4.94 -14.54 1.19
N TRP A 100 4.51 -14.44 2.45
CA TRP A 100 3.57 -15.40 3.04
C TRP A 100 2.19 -15.27 2.42
N LEU A 101 1.66 -14.05 2.31
CA LEU A 101 0.35 -13.78 1.69
C LEU A 101 0.31 -14.11 0.19
N ALA A 102 1.45 -13.98 -0.49
CA ALA A 102 1.62 -14.39 -1.89
C ALA A 102 1.78 -15.91 -2.07
N GLY A 103 1.92 -16.68 -0.98
CA GLY A 103 2.16 -18.13 -1.01
C GLY A 103 3.55 -18.54 -1.48
N GLU A 104 4.47 -17.59 -1.68
CA GLU A 104 5.85 -17.88 -2.08
C GLU A 104 6.64 -18.55 -0.97
N LYS A 105 6.29 -18.27 0.29
CA LYS A 105 6.90 -18.87 1.48
C LYS A 105 5.86 -19.18 2.54
N LYS A 106 6.15 -20.13 3.41
CA LYS A 106 5.31 -20.46 4.56
C LYS A 106 5.88 -19.85 5.85
N PRO A 107 5.05 -19.31 6.75
CA PRO A 107 5.51 -18.91 8.07
C PRO A 107 5.98 -20.14 8.87
N GLY A 108 6.99 -19.95 9.71
CA GLY A 108 7.49 -21.02 10.57
C GLY A 108 6.49 -21.38 11.68
N LYS A 109 6.64 -22.57 12.27
CA LYS A 109 5.77 -23.05 13.37
C LYS A 109 5.69 -22.08 14.54
N GLU A 110 6.82 -21.43 14.89
CA GLU A 110 6.87 -20.43 15.97
C GLU A 110 6.08 -19.17 15.62
N THR A 111 6.17 -18.69 14.37
CA THR A 111 5.38 -17.55 13.88
C THR A 111 3.88 -17.87 13.91
N ILE A 112 3.49 -19.07 13.50
CA ILE A 112 2.09 -19.53 13.56
C ILE A 112 1.58 -19.53 15.01
N LYS A 113 2.42 -19.93 15.98
CA LYS A 113 2.06 -19.90 17.40
C LYS A 113 1.82 -18.45 17.87
N LYS A 114 2.69 -17.50 17.51
CA LYS A 114 2.51 -16.08 17.83
C LYS A 114 1.26 -15.50 17.19
N LEU A 115 0.99 -15.81 15.92
CA LEU A 115 -0.22 -15.36 15.22
C LEU A 115 -1.50 -15.84 15.92
N ARG A 116 -1.52 -17.09 16.40
CA ARG A 116 -2.64 -17.61 17.20
C ARG A 116 -2.79 -16.91 18.55
N ASP A 117 -1.67 -16.70 19.25
CA ASP A 117 -1.66 -16.00 20.54
C ASP A 117 -2.24 -14.57 20.42
N ILE A 118 -1.82 -13.84 19.39
CA ILE A 118 -2.32 -12.51 19.02
C ILE A 118 -3.86 -12.50 18.85
N LEU A 119 -4.42 -13.57 18.26
CA LEU A 119 -5.86 -13.72 18.02
C LEU A 119 -6.61 -14.14 19.30
N THR A 120 -6.03 -15.01 20.11
CA THR A 120 -6.66 -15.50 21.36
C THR A 120 -6.85 -14.39 22.40
N VAL A 121 -5.97 -13.39 22.44
CA VAL A 121 -6.12 -12.23 23.36
C VAL A 121 -7.40 -11.40 23.09
N PHE A 122 -8.07 -11.62 21.96
CA PHE A 122 -9.27 -10.88 21.54
C PHE A 122 -10.58 -11.69 21.60
N THR A 123 -10.54 -12.95 22.06
CA THR A 123 -11.73 -13.82 22.21
C THR A 123 -12.12 -13.92 23.69
#